data_AF-A0A7Y2H001-F1
#
_entry.id   AF-A0A7Y2H001-F1
#
_cell.length_a   1.000
_cell.length_b   1.000
_cell.length_c   1.000
_cell.angle_alpha   90.00
_cell.angle_beta   90.00
_cell.angle_gamma   90.00
#
_symmetry.space_group_name_H-M   'P 1'
#
loop_
_entity.id
_entity.type
_entity.pdbx_description
1 polymer ?
#
loop_
_entity_poly.entity_id
_entity_poly.type
_entity_poly.pdbx_seq_one_letter_code
_entity_poly.pdbx_strand_id
1 'polypeptide(L)'
;TYMVLGAGAAPGQRVRVDLFDESGDSSAVVFADRITYFERERRFDARGGVQAHTPDDKHLFSEHLSWSEADRRIRTPGFVRIRMPDRTLSGYGLTADEDLQNYSIARASGAVEVDE
;
A
#
# COMPACT_ATOMS: atom_id res chain seq x y z
N THR A 1 -0.40 16.74 -15.80
CA THR A 1 -1.73 16.15 -16.10
C THR A 1 -2.02 15.09 -15.05
N TYR A 2 -3.21 14.49 -15.03
CA TYR A 2 -3.46 13.29 -14.19
C TYR A 2 -4.00 12.16 -15.05
N MET A 3 -3.69 10.94 -14.67
CA MET A 3 -4.16 9.71 -15.31
C MET A 3 -5.00 8.91 -14.31
N VAL A 4 -6.11 8.35 -14.78
CA VAL A 4 -6.95 7.45 -13.98
C VAL A 4 -6.94 6.09 -14.66
N LEU A 5 -6.45 5.09 -13.92
CA LEU A 5 -6.40 3.69 -14.30
C LEU A 5 -7.46 2.96 -13.47
N GLY A 6 -8.27 2.13 -14.12
CA GLY A 6 -9.30 1.35 -13.46
C GLY A 6 -9.29 -0.08 -13.97
N ALA A 7 -9.64 -1.02 -13.09
CA ALA A 7 -9.89 -2.38 -13.51
C ALA A 7 -11.13 -2.44 -14.42
N GLY A 8 -11.12 -3.36 -15.40
CA GLY A 8 -12.31 -3.62 -16.21
C GLY A 8 -13.46 -4.17 -15.36
N ALA A 9 -14.66 -4.24 -15.93
CA ALA A 9 -15.87 -4.64 -15.21
C ALA A 9 -15.92 -6.14 -14.82
N ALA A 10 -14.90 -6.93 -15.15
CA ALA A 10 -14.86 -8.33 -14.79
C ALA A 10 -14.55 -8.50 -13.30
N PRO A 11 -15.31 -9.35 -12.57
CA PRO A 11 -15.07 -9.58 -11.15
C PRO A 11 -13.66 -10.10 -10.90
N GLY A 12 -12.98 -9.53 -9.90
CA GLY A 12 -11.62 -9.91 -9.53
C GLY A 12 -10.50 -9.23 -10.32
N GLN A 13 -10.81 -8.45 -11.37
CA GLN A 13 -9.79 -7.60 -11.99
C GLN A 13 -9.40 -6.45 -11.07
N ARG A 14 -8.10 -6.16 -10.99
CA ARG A 14 -7.53 -5.02 -10.26
C ARG A 14 -6.44 -4.38 -11.10
N VAL A 15 -6.28 -3.07 -10.94
CA VAL A 15 -5.12 -2.35 -11.47
C VAL A 15 -3.91 -2.74 -10.63
N ARG A 16 -2.80 -3.05 -11.30
CA ARG A 16 -1.49 -3.31 -10.70
C ARG A 16 -0.56 -2.13 -10.97
N VAL A 17 0.19 -1.70 -9.96
CA VAL A 17 1.32 -0.79 -10.08
C VAL A 17 2.53 -1.42 -9.39
N ASP A 18 3.65 -1.47 -10.09
CA ASP A 18 4.94 -1.91 -9.58
C ASP A 18 5.75 -0.68 -9.15
N LEU A 19 6.25 -0.70 -7.91
CA LEU A 19 7.13 0.32 -7.36
C LEU A 19 8.56 -0.20 -7.38
N PHE A 20 9.48 0.67 -7.74
CA PHE A 20 10.89 0.36 -7.85
C PHE A 20 11.73 1.30 -6.98
N ASP A 21 12.78 0.74 -6.40
CA ASP A 21 13.77 1.51 -5.68
C ASP A 21 14.76 2.23 -6.61
N GLU A 22 15.71 2.95 -6.01
CA GLU A 22 16.73 3.70 -6.77
C GLU A 22 17.68 2.78 -7.55
N SER A 23 17.80 1.51 -7.15
CA SER A 23 18.58 0.48 -7.85
C SER A 23 17.81 -0.15 -9.01
N GLY A 24 16.50 0.11 -9.09
CA GLY A 24 15.60 -0.50 -10.07
C GLY A 24 15.03 -1.85 -9.62
N ASP A 25 15.23 -2.23 -8.36
CA ASP A 25 14.65 -3.44 -7.78
C ASP A 25 13.22 -3.15 -7.31
N SER A 26 12.34 -4.16 -7.42
CA SER A 26 10.94 -4.01 -7.02
C SER A 26 10.84 -3.84 -5.50
N SER A 27 10.35 -2.70 -5.02
CA SER A 27 10.16 -2.43 -3.60
C SER A 27 8.79 -2.87 -3.09
N ALA A 28 7.75 -2.70 -3.91
CA ALA A 28 6.41 -3.19 -3.63
C ALA A 28 5.55 -3.26 -4.89
N VAL A 29 4.48 -4.04 -4.79
CA VAL A 29 3.42 -4.13 -5.81
C VAL A 29 2.10 -3.72 -5.18
N VAL A 30 1.42 -2.76 -5.79
CA VAL A 30 0.12 -2.26 -5.33
C VAL A 30 -1.00 -2.70 -6.26
N PHE A 31 -2.07 -3.25 -5.69
CA PHE A 31 -3.30 -3.63 -6.38
C PHE A 31 -4.48 -2.84 -5.84
N ALA A 32 -5.33 -2.32 -6.73
CA ALA A 32 -6.56 -1.62 -6.35
C ALA A 32 -7.61 -1.64 -7.46
N ASP A 33 -8.85 -1.28 -7.16
CA ASP A 33 -9.89 -1.13 -8.19
C ASP A 33 -9.62 0.09 -9.09
N ARG A 34 -9.08 1.17 -8.51
CA ARG A 34 -8.73 2.39 -9.23
C ARG A 34 -7.44 3.01 -8.70
N ILE A 35 -6.62 3.51 -9.61
CA ILE A 35 -5.40 4.26 -9.31
C ILE A 35 -5.43 5.59 -10.08
N THR A 36 -5.21 6.69 -9.38
CA THR A 36 -5.04 8.02 -9.97
C THR A 36 -3.59 8.46 -9.79
N TYR A 37 -2.86 8.62 -10.90
CA TYR A 37 -1.50 9.16 -10.88
C TYR A 37 -1.52 10.65 -11.20
N PHE A 38 -0.86 11.44 -10.35
CA PHE A 38 -0.72 12.88 -10.51
C PHE A 38 0.74 13.20 -10.88
N GLU A 39 0.97 13.53 -12.15
CA GLU A 39 2.32 13.66 -12.70
C GLU A 39 3.12 14.81 -12.10
N ARG A 40 2.47 15.94 -11.80
CA ARG A 40 3.16 17.12 -11.26
C ARG A 40 3.66 16.87 -9.85
N GLU A 41 2.89 16.12 -9.09
CA GLU A 41 3.14 15.77 -7.69
C GLU A 41 3.99 14.50 -7.55
N ARG A 42 4.16 13.73 -8.64
CA ARG A 42 4.79 12.41 -8.65
C ARG A 42 4.24 11.51 -7.55
N ARG A 43 2.92 11.42 -7.51
CA ARG A 43 2.19 10.66 -6.50
C ARG A 43 1.06 9.87 -7.15
N PHE A 44 0.66 8.77 -6.55
CA PHE A 44 -0.62 8.15 -6.88
C PHE A 44 -1.50 7.93 -5.66
N ASP A 45 -2.80 7.93 -5.92
CA ASP A 45 -3.84 7.53 -4.98
C ASP A 45 -4.50 6.24 -5.50
N ALA A 46 -4.41 5.15 -4.73
CA ALA A 46 -5.05 3.87 -4.99
C ALA A 46 -6.29 3.71 -4.09
N ARG A 47 -7.42 3.28 -4.66
CA ARG A 47 -8.70 3.15 -3.95
C ARG A 47 -9.47 1.88 -4.33
N GLY A 48 -10.18 1.34 -3.34
CA GLY A 48 -11.02 0.15 -3.47
C GLY A 48 -10.21 -1.13 -3.24
N GLY A 49 -10.39 -1.73 -2.05
CA GLY A 49 -9.78 -3.01 -1.68
C GLY A 49 -8.26 -3.06 -1.88
N VAL A 50 -7.54 -2.00 -1.53
CA VAL A 50 -6.10 -1.89 -1.80
C VAL A 50 -5.30 -2.99 -1.11
N GLN A 51 -4.40 -3.61 -1.87
CA GLN A 51 -3.38 -4.54 -1.37
C GLN A 51 -2.00 -4.07 -1.81
N ALA A 52 -1.03 -3.98 -0.89
CA ALA A 52 0.37 -3.73 -1.24
C ALA A 52 1.25 -4.87 -0.73
N HIS A 53 2.04 -5.46 -1.60
CA HIS A 53 2.88 -6.62 -1.32
C HIS A 53 4.34 -6.24 -1.49
N THR A 54 5.18 -6.56 -0.51
CA THR A 54 6.63 -6.33 -0.58
C THR A 54 7.37 -7.65 -0.85
N PRO A 55 8.63 -7.62 -1.31
CA PRO A 55 9.44 -8.83 -1.51
C PRO A 55 9.61 -9.67 -0.24
N ASP A 56 9.59 -9.03 0.93
CA ASP A 56 9.79 -9.67 2.25
C ASP A 56 8.48 -10.27 2.84
N ASP A 57 7.53 -10.65 1.98
CA ASP A 57 6.24 -11.27 2.35
C ASP A 57 5.39 -10.43 3.34
N LYS A 58 5.49 -9.10 3.25
CA LYS A 58 4.61 -8.18 3.98
C LYS A 58 3.44 -7.79 3.09
N HIS A 59 2.23 -7.97 3.61
CA HIS A 59 0.99 -7.63 2.91
C HIS A 59 0.21 -6.57 3.66
N LEU A 60 0.08 -5.39 3.07
CA LEU A 60 -0.74 -4.28 3.57
C LEU A 60 -2.11 -4.31 2.90
N PHE A 61 -3.15 -4.12 3.70
CA PHE A 61 -4.55 -4.05 3.28
C PHE A 61 -5.16 -2.73 3.76
N SER A 62 -5.83 -1.99 2.87
CA SER A 62 -6.56 -0.76 3.20
C SER A 62 -7.61 -0.43 2.13
N GLU A 63 -8.50 0.53 2.39
CA GLU A 63 -9.42 1.07 1.38
C GLU A 63 -8.80 2.19 0.55
N HIS A 64 -7.78 2.87 1.09
CA HIS A 64 -7.13 4.00 0.44
C HIS A 64 -5.65 4.05 0.80
N LEU A 65 -4.82 4.10 -0.22
CA LEU A 65 -3.38 4.25 -0.13
C LEU A 65 -2.94 5.39 -1.04
N SER A 66 -2.08 6.26 -0.52
CA SER A 66 -1.35 7.21 -1.35
C SER A 66 0.15 6.91 -1.25
N TRP A 67 0.84 6.95 -2.38
CA TRP A 67 2.30 6.89 -2.44
C TRP A 67 2.85 8.16 -3.07
N SER A 68 3.97 8.64 -2.56
CA SER A 68 4.67 9.84 -3.03
C SER A 68 6.12 9.49 -3.34
N GLU A 69 6.55 9.77 -4.56
CA GLU A 69 7.93 9.57 -5.02
C GLU A 69 8.90 10.51 -4.29
N ALA A 70 8.45 11.71 -3.94
CA ALA A 70 9.29 12.75 -3.35
C ALA A 70 9.87 12.36 -1.99
N ASP A 71 9.14 11.55 -1.22
CA ASP A 71 9.56 11.04 0.09
C ASP A 71 9.61 9.50 0.15
N ARG A 72 9.26 8.82 -0.95
CA ARG A 72 9.18 7.35 -1.06
C ARG A 72 8.31 6.72 0.04
N ARG A 73 7.20 7.37 0.37
CA ARG A 73 6.32 6.95 1.48
C ARG A 73 4.94 6.53 1.03
N ILE A 74 4.47 5.47 1.68
CA ILE A 74 3.10 5.00 1.65
C ILE A 74 2.33 5.59 2.83
N ARG A 75 1.10 6.04 2.57
CA ARG A 75 0.20 6.58 3.60
C ARG A 75 -1.20 6.01 3.44
N THR A 76 -1.80 5.61 4.54
CA THR A 76 -3.21 5.18 4.58
C THR A 76 -3.94 5.96 5.68
N PRO A 77 -4.75 6.97 5.36
CA PRO A 77 -5.41 7.79 6.37
C PRO A 77 -6.49 7.04 7.17
N GLY A 78 -7.01 5.94 6.61
CA GLY A 78 -8.05 5.10 7.21
C GLY A 78 -7.51 3.88 7.94
N PHE A 79 -8.37 2.86 8.04
CA PHE A 79 -8.01 1.56 8.59
C PHE A 79 -6.93 0.89 7.74
N VAL A 80 -6.02 0.21 8.41
CA VAL A 80 -4.96 -0.59 7.80
C VAL A 80 -4.80 -1.89 8.55
N ARG A 81 -4.48 -2.95 7.81
CA ARG A 81 -3.97 -4.20 8.35
C ARG A 81 -2.68 -4.56 7.63
N ILE A 82 -1.65 -4.96 8.36
CA ILE A 82 -0.37 -5.43 7.82
C ILE A 82 -0.18 -6.86 8.30
N ARG A 83 -0.12 -7.81 7.37
CA ARG A 83 0.23 -9.20 7.64
C ARG A 83 1.71 -9.41 7.34
N MET A 84 2.45 -9.92 8.31
CA MET A 84 3.82 -10.40 8.18
C MET A 84 3.83 -11.92 8.42
N PRO A 85 4.94 -12.61 8.16
CA PRO A 85 5.03 -14.06 8.40
C PRO A 85 4.79 -14.46 9.87
N ASP A 86 5.23 -13.63 10.82
CA ASP A 86 5.21 -13.92 12.27
C ASP A 86 4.02 -13.30 13.00
N ARG A 87 3.38 -12.27 12.42
CA ARG A 87 2.36 -11.48 13.13
C ARG A 87 1.47 -10.68 12.19
N THR A 88 0.33 -10.26 12.72
CA THR A 88 -0.56 -9.27 12.08
C THR A 88 -0.65 -8.01 12.91
N LEU A 89 -0.59 -6.85 12.27
CA LEU A 89 -0.82 -5.54 12.90
C LEU A 89 -2.04 -4.87 12.28
N SER A 90 -2.76 -4.08 13.06
CA SER A 90 -3.90 -3.30 12.56
C SER A 90 -4.06 -1.98 13.28
N GLY A 91 -4.74 -1.03 12.64
CA GLY A 91 -5.06 0.25 13.25
C GLY A 91 -5.49 1.29 12.23
N TYR A 92 -5.32 2.57 12.55
CA TYR A 92 -5.70 3.68 11.68
C TYR A 92 -4.57 4.68 11.49
N GLY A 93 -4.45 5.22 10.28
CA GLY A 93 -3.47 6.26 9.96
C GLY A 93 -2.06 5.72 9.87
N LEU A 94 -1.75 4.94 8.82
CA LEU A 94 -0.40 4.46 8.54
C LEU A 94 0.43 5.54 7.85
N THR A 95 1.70 5.59 8.20
CA THR A 95 2.76 6.13 7.38
C THR A 95 3.93 5.14 7.38
N ALA A 96 4.40 4.77 6.19
CA ALA A 96 5.49 3.83 6.00
C ALA A 96 6.42 4.26 4.86
N ASP A 97 7.61 3.69 4.80
CA ASP A 97 8.36 3.54 3.54
C ASP A 97 7.65 2.55 2.60
N GLU A 98 8.04 2.56 1.33
CA GLU A 98 7.37 1.76 0.29
C GLU A 98 7.56 0.25 0.41
N ASP A 99 8.67 -0.19 1.01
CA ASP A 99 9.03 -1.59 1.29
C ASP A 99 8.54 -2.07 2.68
N LEU A 100 7.82 -1.21 3.42
CA LEU A 100 7.25 -1.47 4.74
C LEU A 100 8.30 -1.94 5.77
N GLN A 101 9.55 -1.49 5.68
CA GLN A 101 10.56 -1.73 6.71
C GLN A 101 10.36 -0.82 7.92
N ASN A 102 9.98 0.44 7.68
CA ASN A 102 9.80 1.47 8.70
C ASN A 102 8.39 2.07 8.63
N TYR A 103 7.55 1.70 9.59
CA TYR A 103 6.16 2.17 9.64
C TYR A 103 5.74 2.69 11.01
N SER A 104 4.74 3.57 10.99
CA SER A 104 4.04 4.09 12.16
C SER A 104 2.54 4.08 11.91
N ILE A 105 1.78 3.58 12.89
CA ILE A 105 0.31 3.56 12.88
C ILE A 105 -0.15 4.48 14.00
N ALA A 106 -0.83 5.58 13.65
CA ALA A 106 -1.21 6.62 14.61
C ALA A 106 -2.13 6.11 15.72
N ARG A 107 -3.04 5.19 15.38
CA ARG A 107 -3.92 4.51 16.35
C ARG A 107 -3.83 3.01 16.14
N ALA A 108 -2.82 2.40 16.75
CA ALA A 108 -2.64 0.96 16.72
C ALA A 108 -3.72 0.27 17.57
N SER A 109 -4.38 -0.73 17.00
CA SER A 109 -5.19 -1.71 17.72
C SER A 109 -4.47 -3.05 17.54
N GLY A 110 -3.61 -3.39 18.50
CA GLY A 110 -2.82 -4.62 18.42
C GLY A 110 -3.72 -5.85 18.54
N ALA A 111 -3.77 -6.67 17.49
CA ALA A 111 -4.05 -8.09 17.66
C ALA A 111 -2.69 -8.78 17.64
N VAL A 112 -2.18 -9.14 18.83
CA VAL A 112 -1.09 -10.10 18.93
C VAL A 112 -1.77 -11.47 18.80
N GLU A 113 -1.71 -12.08 17.62
CA GLU A 113 -1.80 -13.54 17.54
C GLU A 113 -0.37 -14.04 17.71
N VAL A 114 -0.09 -14.60 18.87
CA VAL A 114 1.03 -15.52 19.06
C VAL A 114 0.51 -16.85 18.51
N ASP A 115 0.98 -17.30 17.35
CA ASP A 115 0.80 -18.69 16.97
C ASP A 115 1.62 -19.55 17.94
N GLU A 116 0.96 -20.53 18.59
CA GLU A 116 1.55 -21.55 19.48
C GLU A 116 2.48 -22.52 18.73
#